data_AF-A0A7L4PT52-F1
#
_entry.id   AF-A0A7L4PT52-F1
#
_cell.length_a   1.000
_cell.length_b   1.000
_cell.length_c   1.000
_cell.angle_alpha   90.00
_cell.angle_beta   90.00
_cell.angle_gamma   90.00
#
_symmetry.space_group_name_H-M   'P 1'
#
loop_
_entity.id
_entity.type
_entity.pdbx_description
1 polymer ?
#
loop_
_entity_poly.entity_id
_entity_poly.type
_entity_poly.pdbx_seq_one_letter_code
_entity_poly.pdbx_strand_id
1 'polypeptide(L)'
;FFGIWYILIGIIYRIPVPVEPMKAMGAIVIAEGLLQGEIVAAGILTGIILLIIGLLGGMRYMQKLIPEPVIRGIQLGLAFILVRTALPFMVQDPVFSAVGIAIILAFLVAGLRRQVPNLAALLVIVLGVAAGIASSGMPSFHMLEPLRLILPPVSLYLPAVWDLVIPQMPLALTNATLATALLARDLYGRDIPPDRLAMTIGAMNIVSVPFGGFPMCHGAGGLAAHYRFGARTGGGNIIGGIILLGAAVFFATPAAIQSIPVGIFGALLVFVALELGKNALKTDSLPVTGIMGVIAVLASMTVAFLAGIILIKVIHASKPRPE
;
A
#
# COMPACT_ATOMS: atom_id res chain seq x y z
N PHE A 1 11.06 7.50 9.21
CA PHE A 1 10.51 6.20 9.70
C PHE A 1 10.70 5.04 8.73
N PHE A 2 10.25 5.12 7.46
CA PHE A 2 10.44 4.03 6.49
C PHE A 2 11.88 3.50 6.45
N GLY A 3 12.88 4.36 6.31
CA GLY A 3 14.28 3.93 6.27
C GLY A 3 14.76 3.19 7.53
N ILE A 4 14.31 3.61 8.72
CA ILE A 4 14.58 2.92 9.99
C ILE A 4 13.98 1.52 9.96
N TRP A 5 12.68 1.42 9.64
CA TRP A 5 11.99 0.13 9.60
C TRP A 5 12.56 -0.79 8.51
N TYR A 6 12.95 -0.27 7.35
CA TYR A 6 13.67 -1.06 6.34
C TYR A 6 14.90 -1.74 6.96
N ILE A 7 15.77 -0.99 7.63
CA ILE A 7 16.97 -1.54 8.29
C ILE A 7 16.58 -2.59 9.34
N LEU A 8 15.66 -2.24 10.26
CA LEU A 8 15.23 -3.15 11.33
C LEU A 8 14.62 -4.44 10.80
N ILE A 9 13.71 -4.36 9.83
CA ILE A 9 13.04 -5.51 9.21
C ILE A 9 14.05 -6.38 8.45
N GLY A 10 15.04 -5.77 7.78
CA GLY A 10 16.14 -6.49 7.16
C GLY A 10 16.96 -7.31 8.16
N ILE A 11 17.19 -6.77 9.36
CA ILE A 11 17.90 -7.46 10.45
C ILE A 11 17.02 -8.56 11.07
N ILE A 12 15.75 -8.25 11.36
CA ILE A 12 14.80 -9.15 12.04
C ILE A 12 14.53 -10.40 11.21
N TYR A 13 14.18 -10.23 9.92
CA TYR A 13 13.75 -11.35 9.08
C TYR A 13 14.87 -11.96 8.26
N ARG A 14 16.01 -11.26 8.10
CA ARG A 14 17.19 -11.70 7.32
C ARG A 14 16.93 -11.97 5.83
N ILE A 15 15.71 -11.71 5.36
CA ILE A 15 15.29 -11.68 3.96
C ILE A 15 14.69 -10.30 3.69
N PRO A 16 14.54 -9.86 2.42
CA PRO A 16 14.10 -8.51 2.12
C PRO A 16 12.57 -8.39 2.23
N VAL A 17 12.02 -8.51 3.44
CA VAL A 17 10.59 -8.28 3.70
C VAL A 17 10.29 -6.79 3.49
N PRO A 18 9.40 -6.40 2.58
CA PRO A 18 9.20 -5.00 2.26
C PRO A 18 8.56 -4.22 3.42
N VAL A 19 8.83 -2.92 3.48
CA VAL A 19 8.11 -1.97 4.33
C VAL A 19 7.46 -0.95 3.40
N GLU A 20 6.13 -0.91 3.38
CA GLU A 20 5.36 -0.15 2.40
C GLU A 20 4.24 0.65 3.09
N PRO A 21 3.84 1.81 2.55
CA PRO A 21 2.64 2.48 3.03
C PRO A 21 1.43 1.55 2.86
N MET A 22 0.49 1.62 3.80
CA MET A 22 -0.75 0.87 3.73
C MET A 22 -1.56 1.24 2.49
N LYS A 23 -1.71 0.30 1.54
CA LYS A 23 -2.26 0.57 0.20
C LYS A 23 -3.67 1.17 0.21
N ALA A 24 -4.60 0.62 1.01
CA ALA A 24 -5.96 1.13 1.04
C ALA A 24 -5.99 2.49 1.73
N MET A 25 -5.32 2.63 2.88
CA MET A 25 -5.25 3.92 3.57
C MET A 25 -4.64 5.00 2.69
N GLY A 26 -3.51 4.73 2.03
CA GLY A 26 -2.88 5.69 1.11
C GLY A 26 -3.81 6.12 -0.01
N ALA A 27 -4.50 5.18 -0.65
CA ALA A 27 -5.44 5.48 -1.72
C ALA A 27 -6.64 6.30 -1.23
N ILE A 28 -7.25 5.91 -0.11
CA ILE A 28 -8.43 6.59 0.45
C ILE A 28 -8.06 7.99 0.93
N VAL A 29 -6.94 8.16 1.66
CA VAL A 29 -6.46 9.46 2.13
C VAL A 29 -6.27 10.45 0.99
N ILE A 30 -5.66 10.01 -0.13
CA ILE A 30 -5.46 10.89 -1.29
C ILE A 30 -6.79 11.19 -1.97
N ALA A 31 -7.68 10.20 -2.10
CA ALA A 31 -8.94 10.33 -2.82
C ALA A 31 -9.99 11.18 -2.09
N GLU A 32 -10.01 11.10 -0.77
CA GLU A 32 -11.00 11.77 0.09
C GLU A 32 -10.43 13.02 0.77
N GLY A 33 -9.11 13.25 0.69
CA GLY A 33 -8.46 14.42 1.27
C GLY A 33 -8.46 14.41 2.79
N LEU A 34 -8.34 13.24 3.41
CA LEU A 34 -8.43 13.06 4.86
C LEU A 34 -7.32 13.80 5.61
N LEU A 35 -7.65 14.27 6.82
CA LEU A 35 -6.76 15.09 7.63
C LEU A 35 -5.66 14.26 8.30
N GLN A 36 -4.53 14.91 8.62
CA GLN A 36 -3.41 14.27 9.32
C GLN A 36 -3.84 13.57 10.62
N GLY A 37 -4.77 14.16 11.39
CA GLY A 37 -5.28 13.56 12.62
C GLY A 37 -5.99 12.22 12.39
N GLU A 38 -6.74 12.08 11.29
CA GLU A 38 -7.45 10.83 10.95
C GLU A 38 -6.48 9.74 10.53
N ILE A 39 -5.44 10.09 9.76
CA ILE A 39 -4.35 9.18 9.38
C ILE A 39 -3.64 8.67 10.63
N VAL A 40 -3.33 9.57 11.56
CA VAL A 40 -2.65 9.23 12.82
C VAL A 40 -3.53 8.31 13.68
N ALA A 41 -4.82 8.65 13.85
CA ALA A 41 -5.77 7.83 14.60
C ALA A 41 -5.91 6.43 13.98
N ALA A 42 -6.09 6.34 12.66
CA ALA A 42 -6.21 5.07 11.94
C ALA A 42 -4.95 4.21 12.06
N GLY A 43 -3.77 4.82 11.92
CA GLY A 43 -2.49 4.12 12.04
C GLY A 43 -2.25 3.59 13.45
N ILE A 44 -2.53 4.38 14.49
CA ILE A 44 -2.43 3.93 15.89
C ILE A 44 -3.38 2.75 16.15
N LEU A 45 -4.65 2.90 15.79
CA LEU A 45 -5.66 1.84 15.97
C LEU A 45 -5.29 0.56 15.24
N THR A 46 -4.91 0.66 13.97
CA THR A 46 -4.48 -0.49 13.17
C THR A 46 -3.24 -1.15 13.78
N GLY A 47 -2.30 -0.32 14.27
CA GLY A 47 -1.11 -0.78 14.97
C GLY A 47 -1.44 -1.59 16.21
N ILE A 48 -2.33 -1.07 17.07
CA ILE A 48 -2.80 -1.74 18.29
C ILE A 48 -3.52 -3.05 17.94
N ILE A 49 -4.46 -3.02 17.00
CA ILE A 49 -5.24 -4.20 16.60
C ILE A 49 -4.31 -5.31 16.10
N LEU A 50 -3.39 -5.01 15.18
CA LEU A 50 -2.49 -6.02 14.62
C LEU A 50 -1.46 -6.52 15.63
N LEU A 51 -0.98 -5.65 16.53
CA LEU A 51 -0.09 -6.07 17.61
C LEU A 51 -0.79 -7.06 18.55
N ILE A 52 -2.03 -6.74 18.97
CA ILE A 52 -2.84 -7.62 19.83
C ILE A 52 -3.13 -8.95 19.13
N ILE A 53 -3.58 -8.91 17.87
CA ILE A 53 -3.84 -10.13 17.09
C ILE A 53 -2.59 -11.01 17.02
N GLY A 54 -1.42 -10.43 16.70
CA GLY A 54 -0.17 -11.17 16.60
C GLY A 54 0.31 -11.71 17.95
N LEU A 55 0.18 -10.96 19.04
CA LEU A 55 0.54 -11.43 20.38
C LEU A 55 -0.34 -12.60 20.86
N LEU A 56 -1.61 -12.60 20.47
CA LEU A 56 -2.58 -13.64 20.83
C LEU A 56 -2.54 -14.87 19.91
N GLY A 57 -1.68 -14.89 18.88
CA GLY A 57 -1.66 -15.99 17.91
C GLY A 57 -2.92 -16.04 17.02
N GLY A 58 -3.60 -14.90 16.87
CA GLY A 58 -4.90 -14.80 16.22
C GLY A 58 -4.85 -15.03 14.71
N MET A 59 -3.69 -14.87 14.05
CA MET A 59 -3.58 -14.94 12.59
C MET A 59 -3.97 -16.31 12.03
N ARG A 60 -3.81 -17.39 12.81
CA ARG A 60 -4.24 -18.74 12.43
C ARG A 60 -5.75 -18.82 12.14
N TYR A 61 -6.56 -17.97 12.77
CA TYR A 61 -8.01 -17.96 12.61
C TYR A 61 -8.49 -16.95 11.56
N MET A 62 -7.70 -15.91 11.30
CA MET A 62 -8.09 -14.78 10.44
C MET A 62 -8.25 -15.15 8.97
N GLN A 63 -7.52 -16.15 8.45
CA GLN A 63 -7.61 -16.56 7.05
C GLN A 63 -9.03 -16.96 6.62
N LYS A 64 -9.82 -17.52 7.54
CA LYS A 64 -11.16 -18.05 7.24
C LYS A 64 -12.26 -16.99 7.22
N LEU A 65 -11.97 -15.79 7.73
CA LEU A 65 -13.00 -14.77 7.94
C LEU A 65 -13.29 -13.91 6.72
N ILE A 66 -12.33 -13.82 5.78
CA ILE A 66 -12.41 -12.88 4.65
C ILE A 66 -12.27 -13.68 3.35
N PRO A 67 -13.38 -13.93 2.63
CA PRO A 67 -13.36 -14.65 1.36
C PRO A 67 -12.53 -13.93 0.30
N GLU A 68 -11.88 -14.69 -0.59
CA GLU A 68 -11.07 -14.12 -1.67
C GLU A 68 -11.83 -13.07 -2.51
N PRO A 69 -13.08 -13.28 -2.95
CA PRO A 69 -13.80 -12.28 -3.74
C PRO A 69 -13.94 -10.92 -3.05
N VAL A 70 -13.95 -10.90 -1.72
CA VAL A 70 -14.04 -9.65 -0.94
C VAL A 70 -12.70 -8.90 -0.96
N ILE A 71 -11.59 -9.61 -0.82
CA ILE A 71 -10.23 -9.04 -0.93
C ILE A 71 -10.04 -8.45 -2.33
N ARG A 72 -10.44 -9.21 -3.36
CA ARG A 72 -10.39 -8.78 -4.77
C ARG A 72 -11.31 -7.59 -5.02
N GLY A 73 -12.50 -7.57 -4.43
CA GLY A 73 -13.44 -6.45 -4.51
C GLY A 73 -12.86 -5.15 -3.95
N ILE A 74 -12.17 -5.21 -2.80
CA ILE A 74 -11.45 -4.06 -2.25
C ILE A 74 -10.37 -3.59 -3.23
N GLN A 75 -9.57 -4.51 -3.79
CA GLN A 75 -8.54 -4.15 -4.78
C GLN A 75 -9.12 -3.47 -6.02
N LEU A 76 -10.27 -3.95 -6.53
CA LEU A 76 -10.94 -3.33 -7.67
C LEU A 76 -11.49 -1.95 -7.32
N GLY A 77 -12.13 -1.80 -6.16
CA GLY A 77 -12.62 -0.52 -5.68
C GLY A 77 -11.50 0.51 -5.51
N LEU A 78 -10.36 0.10 -4.91
CA LEU A 78 -9.18 0.95 -4.81
C LEU A 78 -8.65 1.36 -6.19
N ALA A 79 -8.63 0.44 -7.16
CA ALA A 79 -8.22 0.76 -8.52
C ALA A 79 -9.11 1.85 -9.13
N PHE A 80 -10.43 1.74 -9.00
CA PHE A 80 -11.34 2.76 -9.52
C PHE A 80 -11.22 4.11 -8.80
N ILE A 81 -11.08 4.08 -7.47
CA ILE A 81 -10.84 5.29 -6.67
C ILE A 81 -9.54 5.98 -7.10
N LEU A 82 -8.46 5.23 -7.30
CA LEU A 82 -7.17 5.77 -7.73
C LEU A 82 -7.23 6.35 -9.14
N VAL A 83 -7.92 5.70 -10.09
CA VAL A 83 -8.13 6.28 -11.43
C VAL A 83 -8.89 7.60 -11.33
N ARG A 84 -10.00 7.64 -10.59
CA ARG A 84 -10.77 8.89 -10.37
C ARG A 84 -9.90 9.99 -9.77
N THR A 85 -9.06 9.63 -8.80
CA THR A 85 -8.15 10.53 -8.08
C THR A 85 -7.00 11.01 -8.96
N ALA A 86 -6.56 10.21 -9.94
CA ALA A 86 -5.52 10.59 -10.87
C ALA A 86 -5.95 11.68 -11.85
N LEU A 87 -7.24 11.72 -12.23
CA LEU A 87 -7.74 12.59 -13.31
C LEU A 87 -7.45 14.09 -13.07
N PRO A 88 -7.69 14.68 -11.88
CA PRO A 88 -7.38 16.09 -11.65
C PRO A 88 -5.90 16.42 -11.84
N PHE A 89 -4.99 15.57 -11.33
CA PHE A 89 -3.55 15.74 -11.52
C PHE A 89 -3.15 15.64 -12.99
N MET A 90 -3.81 14.73 -13.73
CA MET A 90 -3.54 14.53 -15.14
C MET A 90 -3.99 15.70 -16.01
N VAL A 91 -5.13 16.31 -15.68
CA VAL A 91 -5.65 17.49 -16.36
C VAL A 91 -4.83 18.73 -16.03
N GLN A 92 -4.36 18.85 -14.78
CA GLN A 92 -3.54 19.98 -14.33
C GLN A 92 -2.18 20.04 -15.04
N ASP A 93 -1.58 18.89 -15.34
CA ASP A 93 -0.27 18.79 -16.00
C ASP A 93 -0.28 17.69 -17.08
N PRO A 94 -0.89 17.97 -18.25
CA PRO A 94 -1.14 16.97 -19.28
C PRO A 94 0.15 16.46 -19.94
N VAL A 95 1.21 17.27 -19.98
CA VAL A 95 2.47 16.91 -20.65
C VAL A 95 3.20 15.82 -19.86
N PHE A 96 3.49 16.06 -18.59
CA PHE A 96 4.17 15.05 -17.77
C PHE A 96 3.29 13.81 -17.55
N SER A 97 1.97 13.99 -17.49
CA SER A 97 1.02 12.87 -17.44
C SER A 97 1.11 12.01 -18.68
N ALA A 98 1.09 12.60 -19.88
CA ALA A 98 1.20 11.87 -21.13
C ALA A 98 2.52 11.10 -21.23
N VAL A 99 3.64 11.72 -20.81
CA VAL A 99 4.95 11.06 -20.75
C VAL A 99 4.91 9.86 -19.80
N GLY A 100 4.39 10.05 -18.58
CA GLY A 100 4.29 8.98 -17.59
C GLY A 100 3.43 7.81 -18.08
N ILE A 101 2.27 8.10 -18.64
CA ILE A 101 1.36 7.09 -19.22
C ILE A 101 2.02 6.38 -20.42
N ALA A 102 2.70 7.11 -21.30
CA ALA A 102 3.40 6.51 -22.44
C ALA A 102 4.46 5.50 -21.98
N ILE A 103 5.23 5.81 -20.93
CA ILE A 103 6.21 4.89 -20.34
C ILE A 103 5.51 3.66 -19.78
N ILE A 104 4.42 3.83 -19.02
CA ILE A 104 3.65 2.72 -18.45
C ILE A 104 3.13 1.80 -19.55
N LEU A 105 2.53 2.36 -20.62
CA LEU A 105 2.02 1.60 -21.76
C LEU A 105 3.14 0.91 -22.53
N ALA A 106 4.28 1.56 -22.74
CA ALA A 106 5.43 0.97 -23.41
C ALA A 106 5.94 -0.28 -22.67
N PHE A 107 6.07 -0.20 -21.34
CA PHE A 107 6.46 -1.36 -20.53
C PHE A 107 5.37 -2.44 -20.45
N LEU A 108 4.10 -2.06 -20.48
CA LEU A 108 3.00 -3.02 -20.56
C LEU A 108 3.08 -3.83 -21.87
N VAL A 109 3.24 -3.15 -23.00
CA VAL A 109 3.37 -3.79 -24.32
C VAL A 109 4.66 -4.61 -24.43
N ALA A 110 5.78 -4.09 -23.92
CA ALA A 110 7.05 -4.81 -23.89
C ALA A 110 6.97 -6.06 -22.99
N GLY A 111 6.27 -5.97 -21.85
CA GLY A 111 6.02 -7.09 -20.96
C GLY A 111 5.19 -8.20 -21.60
N LEU A 112 4.22 -7.84 -22.45
CA LEU A 112 3.43 -8.80 -23.22
C LEU A 112 4.26 -9.52 -24.30
N ARG A 113 5.28 -8.87 -24.87
CA ARG A 113 6.04 -9.40 -26.02
C ARG A 113 7.38 -10.04 -25.66
N ARG A 114 8.08 -9.53 -24.64
CA ARG A 114 9.51 -9.84 -24.41
C ARG A 114 9.86 -10.19 -22.95
N GLN A 115 8.87 -10.40 -22.09
CA GLN A 115 9.05 -10.71 -20.65
C GLN A 115 10.01 -9.76 -19.90
N VAL A 116 10.10 -8.50 -20.34
CA VAL A 116 10.99 -7.51 -19.73
C VAL A 116 10.53 -7.19 -18.30
N PRO A 117 11.45 -7.04 -17.32
CA PRO A 117 11.09 -6.50 -16.00
C PRO A 117 10.41 -5.14 -16.13
N ASN A 118 9.27 -4.97 -15.45
CA ASN A 118 8.52 -3.72 -15.48
C ASN A 118 9.22 -2.68 -14.60
N LEU A 119 9.98 -1.79 -15.23
CA LEU A 119 10.68 -0.67 -14.59
C LEU A 119 9.91 0.65 -14.73
N ALA A 120 8.65 0.63 -15.20
CA ALA A 120 7.89 1.84 -15.51
C ALA A 120 7.81 2.79 -14.31
N ALA A 121 7.39 2.31 -13.13
CA ALA A 121 7.26 3.16 -11.95
C ALA A 121 8.60 3.79 -11.54
N LEU A 122 9.70 3.04 -11.61
CA LEU A 122 11.04 3.56 -11.32
C LEU A 122 11.44 4.67 -12.31
N LEU A 123 11.24 4.43 -13.61
CA LEU A 123 11.58 5.42 -14.64
C LEU A 123 10.71 6.67 -14.54
N VAL A 124 9.42 6.51 -14.27
CA VAL A 124 8.48 7.62 -14.08
C VAL A 124 8.89 8.45 -12.85
N ILE A 125 9.30 7.81 -11.74
CA ILE A 125 9.81 8.51 -10.55
C ILE A 125 11.12 9.23 -10.86
N VAL A 126 12.09 8.57 -11.49
CA VAL A 126 13.40 9.18 -11.83
C VAL A 126 13.21 10.37 -12.76
N LEU A 127 12.34 10.26 -13.76
CA LEU A 127 12.01 11.38 -14.65
C LEU A 127 11.31 12.51 -13.93
N GLY A 128 10.37 12.20 -13.02
CA GLY A 128 9.70 13.22 -12.21
C GLY A 128 10.67 13.99 -11.31
N VAL A 129 11.58 13.28 -10.64
CA VAL A 129 12.62 13.89 -9.82
C VAL A 129 13.59 14.71 -10.68
N ALA A 130 14.05 14.16 -11.80
CA ALA A 130 14.96 14.87 -12.71
C ALA A 130 14.32 16.13 -13.30
N ALA A 131 13.06 16.07 -13.70
CA ALA A 131 12.29 17.21 -14.18
C ALA A 131 12.08 18.25 -13.08
N GLY A 132 11.81 17.82 -11.85
CA GLY A 132 11.72 18.70 -10.69
C GLY A 132 13.01 19.44 -10.41
N ILE A 133 14.15 18.74 -10.42
CA ILE A 133 15.47 19.35 -10.26
C ILE A 133 15.80 20.29 -11.42
N ALA A 134 15.47 19.92 -12.67
CA ALA A 134 15.74 20.74 -13.84
C ALA A 134 14.93 22.04 -13.86
N SER A 135 13.71 22.03 -13.32
CA SER A 135 12.80 23.19 -13.29
C SER A 135 12.99 24.06 -12.04
N SER A 136 13.22 23.45 -10.88
CA SER A 136 13.21 24.11 -9.57
C SER A 136 14.59 24.21 -8.93
N GLY A 137 15.63 23.61 -9.54
CA GLY A 137 16.96 23.51 -8.98
C GLY A 137 17.11 22.35 -7.99
N MET A 138 18.34 22.14 -7.50
CA MET A 138 18.61 21.11 -6.50
C MET A 138 17.95 21.49 -5.17
N PRO A 139 17.26 20.55 -4.48
CA PRO A 139 16.71 20.82 -3.15
C PRO A 139 17.82 21.30 -2.21
N SER A 140 17.53 22.35 -1.44
CA SER A 140 18.44 22.83 -0.41
C SER A 140 18.66 21.77 0.66
N PHE A 141 19.87 21.76 1.22
CA PHE A 141 20.19 20.94 2.38
C PHE A 141 19.41 21.46 3.60
N HIS A 142 18.66 20.59 4.25
CA HIS A 142 18.01 20.88 5.51
C HIS A 142 18.13 19.70 6.45
N MET A 143 18.46 19.96 7.72
CA MET A 143 18.38 18.94 8.76
C MET A 143 16.93 18.63 9.12
N LEU A 144 16.69 17.38 9.53
CA LEU A 144 15.37 16.93 9.98
C LEU A 144 14.83 17.82 11.10
N GLU A 145 13.55 18.16 10.99
CA GLU A 145 12.84 18.80 12.09
C GLU A 145 12.74 17.84 13.29
N PRO A 146 12.76 18.37 14.53
CA PRO A 146 12.54 17.57 15.72
C PRO A 146 11.21 16.82 15.65
N LEU A 147 11.21 15.56 16.10
CA LEU A 147 10.00 14.76 16.19
C LEU A 147 8.98 15.44 17.11
N ARG A 148 7.75 15.62 16.62
CA ARG A 148 6.64 16.14 17.40
C ARG A 148 5.61 15.04 17.61
N LEU A 149 5.16 14.88 18.84
CA LEU A 149 4.08 13.97 19.16
C LEU A 149 2.75 14.57 18.68
N ILE A 150 2.04 13.83 17.84
CA ILE A 150 0.74 14.15 17.29
C ILE A 150 -0.28 13.24 17.98
N LEU A 151 -1.09 13.82 18.85
CA LEU A 151 -2.20 13.12 19.50
C LEU A 151 -3.50 13.59 18.85
N PRO A 152 -4.19 12.73 18.07
CA PRO A 152 -5.43 13.12 17.44
C PRO A 152 -6.54 13.26 18.51
N PRO A 153 -7.44 14.25 18.37
CA PRO A 153 -8.59 14.37 19.26
C PRO A 153 -9.46 13.11 19.19
N VAL A 154 -10.08 12.76 20.32
CA VAL A 154 -10.89 11.54 20.47
C VAL A 154 -12.00 11.44 19.43
N SER A 155 -12.53 12.59 18.97
CA SER A 155 -13.55 12.67 17.93
C SER A 155 -13.13 12.08 16.58
N LEU A 156 -11.82 12.01 16.27
CA LEU A 156 -11.33 11.48 14.98
C LEU A 156 -11.17 9.96 14.97
N TYR A 157 -11.25 9.27 16.11
CA TYR A 157 -11.06 7.82 16.14
C TYR A 157 -12.21 7.07 15.48
N LEU A 158 -13.46 7.49 15.67
CA LEU A 158 -14.60 6.82 15.06
C LEU A 158 -14.64 6.98 13.52
N PRO A 159 -14.46 8.21 12.96
CA PRO A 159 -14.26 8.37 11.52
C PRO A 159 -13.07 7.56 10.99
N ALA A 160 -11.91 7.62 11.66
CA ALA A 160 -10.74 6.85 11.25
C ALA A 160 -11.00 5.33 11.21
N VAL A 161 -11.80 4.80 12.15
CA VAL A 161 -12.23 3.39 12.09
C VAL A 161 -13.03 3.12 10.82
N TRP A 162 -14.03 3.96 10.57
CA TRP A 162 -14.95 3.79 9.46
C TRP A 162 -14.27 3.97 8.10
N ASP A 163 -13.49 5.02 7.91
CA ASP A 163 -12.93 5.39 6.61
C ASP A 163 -11.63 4.65 6.28
N LEU A 164 -10.84 4.28 7.29
CA LEU A 164 -9.48 3.77 7.08
C LEU A 164 -9.23 2.40 7.69
N VAL A 165 -9.59 2.15 8.94
CA VAL A 165 -9.25 0.88 9.62
C VAL A 165 -10.03 -0.28 8.99
N ILE A 166 -11.37 -0.21 8.96
CA ILE A 166 -12.22 -1.28 8.42
C ILE A 166 -11.81 -1.70 7.00
N PRO A 167 -11.63 -0.80 6.02
CA PRO A 167 -11.28 -1.19 4.66
C PRO A 167 -9.83 -1.65 4.51
N GLN A 168 -8.92 -1.24 5.40
CA GLN A 168 -7.51 -1.65 5.37
C GLN A 168 -7.25 -3.02 6.01
N MET A 169 -8.03 -3.40 7.03
CA MET A 169 -7.83 -4.66 7.77
C MET A 169 -7.81 -5.91 6.87
N PRO A 170 -8.71 -6.08 5.89
CA PRO A 170 -8.67 -7.23 4.97
C PRO A 170 -7.33 -7.39 4.26
N LEU A 171 -6.78 -6.32 3.71
CA LEU A 171 -5.48 -6.33 3.02
C LEU A 171 -4.32 -6.58 3.98
N ALA A 172 -4.38 -6.01 5.19
CA ALA A 172 -3.34 -6.22 6.20
C ALA A 172 -3.30 -7.68 6.69
N LEU A 173 -4.46 -8.28 6.97
CA LEU A 173 -4.56 -9.66 7.44
C LEU A 173 -4.26 -10.70 6.36
N THR A 174 -4.42 -10.35 5.09
CA THR A 174 -4.27 -11.30 3.99
C THR A 174 -2.97 -11.05 3.25
N ASN A 175 -2.86 -9.95 2.51
CA ASN A 175 -1.71 -9.66 1.67
C ASN A 175 -0.44 -9.38 2.47
N ALA A 176 -0.54 -8.56 3.52
CA ALA A 176 0.62 -8.11 4.29
C ALA A 176 1.14 -9.14 5.31
N THR A 177 0.35 -10.15 5.65
CA THR A 177 0.72 -11.15 6.67
C THR A 177 0.67 -12.56 6.09
N LEU A 178 -0.51 -13.14 5.85
CA LEU A 178 -0.65 -14.53 5.40
C LEU A 178 0.05 -14.81 4.04
N ALA A 179 -0.24 -14.01 3.02
CA ALA A 179 0.35 -14.18 1.69
C ALA A 179 1.85 -13.84 1.70
N THR A 180 2.27 -12.88 2.53
CA THR A 180 3.69 -12.54 2.68
C THR A 180 4.46 -13.68 3.34
N ALA A 181 3.90 -14.32 4.37
CA ALA A 181 4.48 -15.51 5.02
C ALA A 181 4.60 -16.69 4.05
N LEU A 182 3.53 -16.98 3.30
CA LEU A 182 3.54 -18.03 2.28
C LEU A 182 4.63 -17.78 1.24
N LEU A 183 4.68 -16.56 0.70
CA LEU A 183 5.65 -16.21 -0.33
C LEU A 183 7.10 -16.17 0.21
N ALA A 184 7.30 -15.81 1.47
CA ALA A 184 8.61 -15.90 2.12
C ALA A 184 9.12 -17.34 2.17
N ARG A 185 8.23 -18.30 2.43
CA ARG A 185 8.57 -19.73 2.38
C ARG A 185 8.86 -20.17 0.95
N ASP A 186 8.00 -19.82 0.00
CA ASP A 186 8.08 -20.31 -1.38
C ASP A 186 9.28 -19.73 -2.14
N LEU A 187 9.63 -18.46 -1.92
CA LEU A 187 10.73 -17.79 -2.64
C LEU A 187 12.07 -17.83 -1.90
N TYR A 188 12.08 -17.85 -0.56
CA TYR A 188 13.30 -17.72 0.24
C TYR A 188 13.54 -18.90 1.19
N GLY A 189 12.67 -19.91 1.20
CA GLY A 189 12.78 -21.04 2.12
C GLY A 189 12.66 -20.62 3.59
N ARG A 190 12.03 -19.48 3.88
CA ARG A 190 11.91 -18.93 5.24
C ARG A 190 10.49 -19.05 5.76
N ASP A 191 10.33 -19.85 6.80
CA ASP A 191 9.08 -19.96 7.53
C ASP A 191 8.95 -18.80 8.52
N ILE A 192 8.11 -17.82 8.17
CA ILE A 192 7.82 -16.66 9.01
C ILE A 192 6.38 -16.80 9.50
N PRO A 193 6.16 -16.91 10.83
CA PRO A 193 4.80 -16.94 11.37
C PRO A 193 4.03 -15.68 10.97
N PRO A 194 2.79 -15.78 10.45
CA PRO A 194 1.96 -14.62 10.13
C PRO A 194 1.75 -13.70 11.33
N ASP A 195 1.66 -14.25 12.55
CA ASP A 195 1.58 -13.49 13.79
C ASP A 195 2.80 -12.60 14.02
N ARG A 196 4.00 -13.05 13.62
CA ARG A 196 5.22 -12.23 13.70
C ARG A 196 5.14 -11.04 12.74
N LEU A 197 4.63 -11.24 11.52
CA LEU A 197 4.39 -10.15 10.58
C LEU A 197 3.34 -9.16 11.12
N ALA A 198 2.26 -9.64 11.73
CA ALA A 198 1.25 -8.80 12.35
C ALA A 198 1.83 -7.96 13.50
N MET A 199 2.65 -8.57 14.36
CA MET A 199 3.35 -7.87 15.45
C MET A 199 4.31 -6.81 14.93
N THR A 200 5.12 -7.10 13.90
CA THR A 200 6.02 -6.08 13.35
C THR A 200 5.22 -4.95 12.73
N ILE A 201 4.17 -5.23 11.95
CA ILE A 201 3.25 -4.18 11.46
C ILE A 201 2.70 -3.34 12.60
N GLY A 202 2.22 -3.97 13.66
CA GLY A 202 1.71 -3.30 14.85
C GLY A 202 2.74 -2.33 15.45
N ALA A 203 3.96 -2.83 15.68
CA ALA A 203 5.07 -2.05 16.21
C ALA A 203 5.47 -0.88 15.30
N MET A 204 5.53 -1.07 13.97
CA MET A 204 5.90 0.02 13.05
C MET A 204 4.93 1.19 13.18
N ASN A 205 3.64 0.89 13.27
CA ASN A 205 2.61 1.91 13.32
C ASN A 205 2.57 2.61 14.68
N ILE A 206 2.58 1.87 15.79
CA ILE A 206 2.54 2.46 17.14
C ILE A 206 3.76 3.35 17.39
N VAL A 207 4.95 2.93 16.95
CA VAL A 207 6.18 3.69 17.19
C VAL A 207 6.33 4.88 16.26
N SER A 208 5.81 4.81 15.03
CA SER A 208 6.10 5.83 14.01
C SER A 208 4.97 6.83 13.81
N VAL A 209 3.73 6.35 13.81
CA VAL A 209 2.57 7.15 13.41
C VAL A 209 2.31 8.34 14.36
N PRO A 210 2.41 8.18 15.70
CA PRO A 210 2.29 9.32 16.61
C PRO A 210 3.34 10.42 16.40
N PHE A 211 4.43 10.15 15.67
CA PHE A 211 5.49 11.11 15.40
C PHE A 211 5.50 11.60 13.94
N GLY A 212 4.36 11.50 13.25
CA GLY A 212 4.20 11.94 11.86
C GLY A 212 4.62 10.90 10.82
N GLY A 213 4.88 9.65 11.20
CA GLY A 213 5.04 8.55 10.26
C GLY A 213 3.72 8.21 9.55
N PHE A 214 3.77 7.93 8.26
CA PHE A 214 2.61 7.37 7.55
C PHE A 214 2.40 5.90 7.97
N PRO A 215 1.15 5.39 8.03
CA PRO A 215 0.89 3.99 8.36
C PRO A 215 1.59 3.01 7.43
N MET A 216 2.27 2.02 8.02
CA MET A 216 3.17 1.09 7.32
C MET A 216 2.69 -0.36 7.42
N CYS A 217 2.99 -1.17 6.43
CA CYS A 217 2.74 -2.60 6.41
C CYS A 217 3.86 -3.35 5.68
N HIS A 218 3.72 -4.68 5.62
CA HIS A 218 4.46 -5.51 4.67
C HIS A 218 3.59 -5.78 3.44
N GLY A 219 4.08 -6.59 2.49
CA GLY A 219 3.28 -6.94 1.32
C GLY A 219 3.88 -8.07 0.50
N ALA A 220 3.03 -9.00 0.07
CA ALA A 220 3.46 -10.09 -0.79
C ALA A 220 3.95 -9.55 -2.16
N GLY A 221 3.33 -8.47 -2.65
CA GLY A 221 3.75 -7.81 -3.90
C GLY A 221 5.16 -7.24 -3.82
N GLY A 222 5.48 -6.51 -2.75
CA GLY A 222 6.84 -5.99 -2.52
C GLY A 222 7.88 -7.09 -2.35
N LEU A 223 7.53 -8.16 -1.63
CA LEU A 223 8.44 -9.29 -1.43
C LEU A 223 8.72 -10.03 -2.76
N ALA A 224 7.69 -10.19 -3.61
CA ALA A 224 7.84 -10.70 -4.96
C ALA A 224 8.70 -9.77 -5.84
N ALA A 225 8.51 -8.45 -5.73
CA ALA A 225 9.30 -7.47 -6.46
C ALA A 225 10.78 -7.52 -6.05
N HIS A 226 11.07 -7.52 -4.76
CA HIS A 226 12.43 -7.70 -4.23
C HIS A 226 13.08 -8.97 -4.78
N TYR A 227 12.35 -10.10 -4.79
CA TYR A 227 12.87 -11.34 -5.37
C TYR A 227 13.14 -11.22 -6.87
N ARG A 228 12.20 -10.62 -7.62
CA ARG A 228 12.33 -10.40 -9.07
C ARG A 228 13.54 -9.53 -9.42
N PHE A 229 13.85 -8.52 -8.59
CA PHE A 229 14.99 -7.63 -8.76
C PHE A 229 16.29 -8.15 -8.12
N GLY A 230 16.34 -9.42 -7.72
CA GLY A 230 17.57 -10.07 -7.30
C GLY A 230 17.92 -9.92 -5.81
N ALA A 231 17.10 -9.25 -5.00
CA ALA A 231 17.32 -9.22 -3.56
C ALA A 231 17.08 -10.61 -2.97
N ARG A 232 18.06 -11.13 -2.22
CA ARG A 232 18.01 -12.48 -1.62
C ARG A 232 18.16 -12.48 -0.10
N THR A 233 18.65 -11.39 0.46
CA THR A 233 18.95 -11.26 1.88
C THR A 233 18.40 -9.95 2.43
N GLY A 234 18.32 -9.84 3.75
CA GLY A 234 17.96 -8.59 4.44
C GLY A 234 18.92 -7.42 4.15
N GLY A 235 20.10 -7.68 3.55
CA GLY A 235 21.03 -6.64 3.10
C GLY A 235 20.40 -5.67 2.10
N GLY A 236 19.52 -6.14 1.21
CA GLY A 236 18.78 -5.26 0.30
C GLY A 236 17.93 -4.23 1.04
N ASN A 237 17.27 -4.65 2.11
CA ASN A 237 16.51 -3.75 2.96
C ASN A 237 17.40 -2.76 3.72
N ILE A 238 18.54 -3.22 4.24
CA ILE A 238 19.48 -2.36 4.98
C ILE A 238 20.00 -1.26 4.07
N ILE A 239 20.45 -1.61 2.86
CA ILE A 239 20.92 -0.64 1.86
C ILE A 239 19.79 0.33 1.48
N GLY A 240 18.60 -0.18 1.16
CA GLY A 240 17.44 0.66 0.86
C GLY A 240 17.08 1.60 2.00
N GLY A 241 17.13 1.11 3.24
CA GLY A 241 16.85 1.92 4.42
C GLY A 241 17.90 3.00 4.70
N ILE A 242 19.18 2.72 4.44
CA ILE A 242 20.27 3.72 4.50
C ILE A 242 20.04 4.80 3.44
N ILE A 243 19.70 4.42 2.21
CA ILE A 243 19.40 5.38 1.13
C ILE A 243 18.21 6.25 1.52
N LEU A 244 17.11 5.65 2.00
CA LEU A 244 15.92 6.39 2.44
C LEU A 244 16.20 7.30 3.64
N LEU A 245 17.04 6.86 4.59
CA LEU A 245 17.47 7.69 5.71
C LEU A 245 18.34 8.85 5.26
N GLY A 246 19.32 8.63 4.38
CA GLY A 246 20.12 9.71 3.81
C GLY A 246 19.25 10.70 3.05
N ALA A 247 18.33 10.21 2.22
CA ALA A 247 17.37 11.05 1.51
C ALA A 247 16.52 11.88 2.48
N ALA A 248 16.03 11.25 3.57
CA ALA A 248 15.25 11.95 4.58
C ALA A 248 16.06 13.00 5.35
N VAL A 249 17.29 12.68 5.73
CA VAL A 249 18.15 13.57 6.53
C VAL A 249 18.60 14.81 5.76
N PHE A 250 18.77 14.69 4.45
CA PHE A 250 19.38 15.74 3.64
C PHE A 250 18.42 16.46 2.70
N PHE A 251 17.34 15.80 2.25
CA PHE A 251 16.49 16.28 1.17
C PHE A 251 14.98 16.26 1.47
N ALA A 252 14.54 15.83 2.66
CA ALA A 252 13.10 15.83 3.00
C ALA A 252 12.60 17.23 3.37
N THR A 253 12.51 18.11 2.38
CA THR A 253 11.85 19.40 2.50
C THR A 253 10.50 19.36 1.79
N PRO A 254 9.51 20.15 2.25
CA PRO A 254 8.27 20.36 1.50
C PRO A 254 8.53 20.81 0.06
N ALA A 255 9.57 21.64 -0.16
CA ALA A 255 9.99 22.09 -1.47
C ALA A 255 10.49 20.95 -2.38
N ALA A 256 11.23 19.98 -1.84
CA ALA A 256 11.68 18.82 -2.62
C ALA A 256 10.49 17.99 -3.13
N ILE A 257 9.45 17.83 -2.31
CA ILE A 257 8.24 17.09 -2.70
C ILE A 257 7.43 17.89 -3.73
N GLN A 258 7.31 19.21 -3.54
CA GLN A 258 6.60 20.11 -4.47
C GLN A 258 7.30 20.29 -5.82
N SER A 259 8.58 19.93 -5.92
CA SER A 259 9.33 19.99 -7.19
C SER A 259 8.89 18.91 -8.20
N ILE A 260 8.30 17.80 -7.75
CA ILE A 260 7.90 16.72 -8.65
C ILE A 260 6.65 17.16 -9.44
N PRO A 261 6.67 17.12 -10.78
CA PRO A 261 5.54 17.56 -11.59
C PRO A 261 4.27 16.80 -11.25
N VAL A 262 3.16 17.52 -11.07
CA VAL A 262 1.91 16.92 -10.58
C VAL A 262 1.35 15.85 -11.52
N GLY A 263 1.63 15.96 -12.82
CA GLY A 263 1.23 14.96 -13.80
C GLY A 263 1.90 13.60 -13.62
N ILE A 264 3.12 13.58 -13.06
CA ILE A 264 3.82 12.33 -12.72
C ILE A 264 3.08 11.58 -11.60
N PHE A 265 2.56 12.29 -10.59
CA PHE A 265 1.73 11.65 -9.56
C PHE A 265 0.47 11.04 -10.17
N GLY A 266 -0.21 11.75 -11.06
CA GLY A 266 -1.37 11.22 -11.81
C GLY A 266 -1.03 9.91 -12.54
N ALA A 267 0.07 9.88 -13.28
CA ALA A 267 0.52 8.67 -13.98
C ALA A 267 0.86 7.51 -13.02
N LEU A 268 1.50 7.78 -11.89
CA LEU A 268 1.81 6.76 -10.88
C LEU A 268 0.55 6.19 -10.22
N LEU A 269 -0.47 7.02 -9.95
CA LEU A 269 -1.77 6.56 -9.44
C LEU A 269 -2.46 5.62 -10.44
N VAL A 270 -2.40 5.95 -11.75
CA VAL A 270 -2.90 5.05 -12.81
C VAL A 270 -2.12 3.74 -12.85
N PHE A 271 -0.79 3.78 -12.73
CA PHE A 271 0.03 2.56 -12.67
C PHE A 271 -0.41 1.63 -11.53
N VAL A 272 -0.55 2.18 -10.32
CA VAL A 272 -0.99 1.40 -9.15
C VAL A 272 -2.41 0.88 -9.35
N ALA A 273 -3.31 1.68 -9.94
CA ALA A 273 -4.66 1.25 -10.24
C ALA A 273 -4.71 0.08 -11.23
N LEU A 274 -3.88 0.09 -12.28
CA LEU A 274 -3.76 -1.01 -13.24
C LEU A 274 -3.24 -2.29 -12.56
N GLU A 275 -2.28 -2.17 -11.65
CA GLU A 275 -1.75 -3.32 -10.91
C GLU A 275 -2.81 -3.92 -9.97
N LEU A 276 -3.54 -3.09 -9.23
CA LEU A 276 -4.63 -3.52 -8.35
C LEU A 276 -5.78 -4.13 -9.15
N GLY A 277 -6.21 -3.48 -10.23
CA GLY A 277 -7.29 -3.96 -11.10
C GLY A 277 -6.96 -5.31 -11.73
N LYS A 278 -5.75 -5.48 -12.27
CA LYS A 278 -5.30 -6.76 -12.85
C LYS A 278 -5.33 -7.89 -11.82
N ASN A 279 -4.93 -7.62 -10.58
CA ASN A 279 -4.96 -8.61 -9.52
C ASN A 279 -6.39 -8.88 -9.03
N ALA A 280 -7.25 -7.87 -9.03
CA ALA A 280 -8.64 -8.01 -8.62
C ALA A 280 -9.46 -8.91 -9.56
N LEU A 281 -9.17 -8.90 -10.86
CA LEU A 281 -9.88 -9.74 -11.84
C LEU A 281 -9.60 -11.25 -11.67
N LYS A 282 -8.59 -11.63 -10.88
CA LYS A 282 -8.31 -13.02 -10.52
C LYS A 282 -9.13 -13.39 -9.28
N THR A 283 -10.42 -13.62 -9.48
CA THR A 283 -11.39 -13.81 -8.39
C THR A 283 -12.30 -15.00 -8.65
N ASP A 284 -12.67 -15.71 -7.58
CA ASP A 284 -13.62 -16.83 -7.63
C ASP A 284 -15.07 -16.36 -7.85
N SER A 285 -15.35 -15.07 -7.66
CA SER A 285 -16.66 -14.48 -7.92
C SER A 285 -16.54 -13.07 -8.49
N LEU A 286 -16.58 -13.00 -9.83
CA LEU A 286 -16.56 -11.75 -10.56
C LEU A 286 -17.75 -10.84 -10.23
N PRO A 287 -18.99 -11.34 -10.06
CA PRO A 287 -20.12 -10.49 -9.67
C PRO A 287 -19.90 -9.77 -8.33
N VAL A 288 -19.45 -10.50 -7.29
CA VAL A 288 -19.16 -9.91 -5.97
C VAL A 288 -18.07 -8.85 -6.10
N THR A 289 -16.97 -9.20 -6.77
CA THR A 289 -15.82 -8.33 -6.96
C THR A 289 -16.20 -7.04 -7.71
N GLY A 290 -16.95 -7.18 -8.81
CA GLY A 290 -17.41 -6.07 -9.64
C GLY A 290 -18.37 -5.14 -8.90
N ILE A 291 -19.37 -5.69 -8.21
CA ILE A 291 -20.35 -4.92 -7.42
C ILE A 291 -19.63 -4.12 -6.33
N MET A 292 -18.70 -4.74 -5.61
CA MET A 292 -17.88 -4.03 -4.61
C MET A 292 -17.09 -2.89 -5.22
N GLY A 293 -16.46 -3.11 -6.39
CA GLY A 293 -15.74 -2.06 -7.11
C GLY A 293 -16.62 -0.83 -7.39
N VAL A 294 -17.84 -1.05 -7.87
CA VAL A 294 -18.81 0.02 -8.13
C VAL A 294 -19.25 0.72 -6.85
N ILE A 295 -19.63 -0.05 -5.81
CA ILE A 295 -20.07 0.52 -4.52
C ILE A 295 -18.97 1.36 -3.88
N ALA A 296 -17.70 0.97 -4.01
CA ALA A 296 -16.59 1.70 -3.42
C ALA A 296 -16.47 3.12 -3.98
N VAL A 297 -16.80 3.32 -5.27
CA VAL A 297 -16.77 4.64 -5.92
C VAL A 297 -18.01 5.47 -5.58
N LEU A 298 -19.18 4.82 -5.50
CA LEU A 298 -20.48 5.48 -5.33
C LEU A 298 -20.83 5.79 -3.87
N ALA A 299 -20.30 5.03 -2.92
CA ALA A 299 -20.58 5.18 -1.49
C ALA A 299 -19.27 5.33 -0.69
N SER A 300 -18.70 4.21 -0.24
CA SER A 300 -17.38 4.19 0.41
C SER A 300 -16.79 2.79 0.35
N MET A 301 -15.48 2.67 0.58
CA MET A 301 -14.81 1.37 0.63
C MET A 301 -15.37 0.46 1.73
N THR A 302 -15.76 1.05 2.86
CA THR A 302 -16.35 0.31 3.99
C THR A 302 -17.72 -0.25 3.65
N VAL A 303 -18.57 0.54 3.00
CA VAL A 303 -19.88 0.07 2.53
C VAL A 303 -19.69 -1.05 1.49
N ALA A 304 -18.72 -0.90 0.58
CA ALA A 304 -18.38 -1.95 -0.40
C ALA A 304 -17.93 -3.24 0.29
N PHE A 305 -17.05 -3.15 1.29
CA PHE A 305 -16.60 -4.31 2.07
C PHE A 305 -17.76 -5.03 2.76
N LEU A 306 -18.61 -4.30 3.50
CA LEU A 306 -19.75 -4.88 4.20
C LEU A 306 -20.76 -5.52 3.23
N ALA A 307 -21.08 -4.84 2.12
CA ALA A 307 -21.94 -5.38 1.07
C ALA A 307 -21.36 -6.66 0.45
N GLY A 308 -20.04 -6.68 0.20
CA GLY A 308 -19.33 -7.85 -0.32
C GLY A 308 -19.42 -9.07 0.59
N ILE A 309 -19.25 -8.86 1.91
CA ILE A 309 -19.39 -9.91 2.94
C ILE A 309 -20.82 -10.46 2.98
N ILE A 310 -21.83 -9.60 2.85
CA ILE A 310 -23.24 -10.04 2.81
C ILE A 310 -23.50 -10.83 1.54
N LEU A 311 -23.11 -10.30 0.38
CA LEU A 311 -23.38 -10.88 -0.93
C LEU A 311 -22.75 -12.28 -1.09
N ILE A 312 -21.50 -12.45 -0.65
CA ILE A 312 -20.84 -13.76 -0.74
C ILE A 312 -21.49 -14.80 0.18
N LYS A 313 -21.99 -14.40 1.36
CA LYS A 313 -22.73 -15.29 2.26
C LYS A 313 -24.06 -15.73 1.65
N VAL A 314 -24.79 -14.80 1.02
CA VAL A 314 -26.04 -15.11 0.31
C VAL A 314 -25.77 -16.11 -0.82
N ILE A 315 -24.75 -15.86 -1.65
CA ILE A 315 -24.38 -16.77 -2.76
C ILE A 315 -24.03 -18.17 -2.24
N HIS A 316 -23.27 -18.27 -1.15
CA HIS A 316 -22.93 -19.56 -0.57
C HIS A 316 -24.14 -20.28 0.02
N ALA A 317 -25.09 -19.55 0.62
CA ALA A 317 -26.32 -20.13 1.15
C ALA A 317 -27.26 -20.64 0.03
N SER A 318 -27.19 -20.04 -1.17
CA SER A 318 -28.01 -20.43 -2.33
C SER A 318 -27.46 -21.60 -3.15
N LYS A 319 -26.22 -22.06 -2.91
CA LYS A 319 -25.68 -23.23 -3.61
C LYS A 319 -26.27 -24.52 -3.01
N PRO A 320 -26.80 -25.45 -3.83
CA PRO A 320 -27.26 -26.74 -3.32
C PRO A 320 -26.10 -27.48 -2.64
N ARG A 321 -26.37 -28.13 -1.51
CA ARG A 321 -25.36 -28.96 -0.82
C ARG A 321 -24.98 -30.11 -1.75
N PRO A 322 -23.68 -30.45 -1.88
CA PRO A 322 -23.30 -31.67 -2.58
C PRO A 322 -23.92 -32.85 -1.81
N GLU A 323 -24.63 -33.70 -2.55
CA GLU A 323 -25.21 -34.97 -2.07
C GLU A 323 -24.12 -35.96 -1.65
#